data_AF-A0A822DC32-F1
#
_entry.id   AF-A0A822DC32-F1
#
_cell.length_a   1.000
_cell.length_b   1.000
_cell.length_c   1.000
_cell.angle_alpha   90.00
_cell.angle_beta   90.00
_cell.angle_gamma   90.00
#
_symmetry.space_group_name_H-M   'P 1'
#
loop_
_entity.id
_entity.type
_entity.pdbx_description
1 polymer ?
#
loop_
_entity_poly.entity_id
_entity_poly.type
_entity_poly.pdbx_seq_one_letter_code
_entity_poly.pdbx_strand_id
1 'polypeptide(L)'
;MFPITTIDATVLQKCSECDAEKNLCICLSCNLLFCDHIEEDHIFSHFISTQHAYGMNLKEKKIFNLSLDKYDNDFIQKNNCTQLVEYPFDDFISNMITDYNDPLITDNGSERIVEKEKLMNIDLIKNLEDLRNENKSLSTTIDGLTQEKEKQDKQLNEIHQNLVNERATNKQLEKRFNKNLEDLGNENKYLSTTIDGLTQEKEKQDKQLNEIQQNLVNERATNKQLEK
;
A
#
# COMPACT_ATOMS: atom_id res chain seq x y z
N MET A 1 -54.05 -28.33 -33.98
CA MET A 1 -53.42 -28.43 -35.30
C MET A 1 -53.28 -27.01 -35.84
N PHE A 2 -52.15 -26.38 -35.51
CA PHE A 2 -51.70 -25.11 -36.10
C PHE A 2 -50.39 -25.45 -36.81
N PRO A 3 -50.14 -24.95 -38.04
CA PRO A 3 -48.92 -25.28 -38.74
C PRO A 3 -47.78 -24.60 -38.00
N ILE A 4 -46.85 -25.41 -37.48
CA ILE A 4 -45.52 -24.94 -37.11
C ILE A 4 -44.92 -24.48 -38.43
N THR A 5 -45.02 -23.18 -38.68
CA THR A 5 -44.23 -22.52 -39.71
C THR A 5 -42.79 -22.90 -39.44
N THR A 6 -42.18 -23.56 -40.42
CA THR A 6 -40.75 -23.72 -40.55
C THR A 6 -40.08 -22.49 -39.98
N ILE A 7 -39.43 -22.64 -38.83
CA ILE A 7 -38.49 -21.65 -38.34
C ILE A 7 -37.35 -21.74 -39.35
N ASP A 8 -37.45 -20.85 -40.34
CA ASP A 8 -36.45 -20.60 -41.36
C ASP A 8 -35.09 -20.48 -40.65
N ALA A 9 -34.05 -21.09 -41.21
CA ALA A 9 -32.70 -21.15 -40.64
C ALA A 9 -31.98 -19.77 -40.64
N THR A 10 -32.77 -18.69 -40.58
CA THR A 10 -32.41 -17.27 -40.48
C THR A 10 -32.63 -16.74 -39.05
N VAL A 11 -32.71 -17.62 -38.05
CA VAL A 11 -32.95 -17.29 -36.64
C VAL A 11 -31.81 -16.42 -36.09
N LEU A 12 -32.10 -15.12 -36.01
CA LEU A 12 -31.47 -14.06 -35.23
C LEU A 12 -29.95 -13.91 -35.36
N GLN A 13 -29.52 -13.30 -36.47
CA GLN A 13 -28.28 -12.50 -36.48
C GLN A 13 -28.63 -11.02 -36.24
N LYS A 14 -29.15 -10.72 -35.04
CA LYS A 14 -29.41 -9.34 -34.61
C LYS A 14 -28.75 -9.06 -33.27
N CYS A 15 -28.47 -7.80 -33.01
CA CYS A 15 -28.06 -7.37 -31.68
C CYS A 15 -29.17 -7.68 -30.66
N SER A 16 -28.77 -8.02 -29.44
CA SER A 16 -29.67 -8.37 -28.35
C SER A 16 -30.33 -7.14 -27.70
N GLU A 17 -29.82 -5.94 -28.00
CA GLU A 17 -30.32 -4.66 -27.48
C GLU A 17 -30.96 -3.78 -28.57
N CYS A 18 -30.58 -3.97 -29.84
CA CYS A 18 -31.18 -3.25 -30.97
C CYS A 18 -31.36 -4.17 -32.19
N ASP A 19 -32.15 -3.74 -33.17
CA ASP A 19 -32.40 -4.52 -34.40
C ASP A 19 -31.24 -4.49 -35.42
N ALA A 20 -30.02 -4.14 -35.00
CA ALA A 20 -28.86 -4.11 -35.89
C ALA A 20 -28.50 -5.51 -36.37
N GLU A 21 -28.31 -5.66 -37.69
CA GLU A 21 -27.96 -6.92 -38.36
C GLU A 21 -26.51 -6.94 -38.88
N LYS A 22 -25.75 -5.86 -38.65
CA LYS A 22 -24.38 -5.67 -39.19
C LYS A 22 -23.41 -5.33 -38.09
N ASN A 23 -22.14 -5.68 -38.32
CA ASN A 23 -21.03 -5.48 -37.37
C ASN A 23 -21.37 -6.02 -35.98
N LEU A 24 -21.75 -7.31 -35.96
CA LEU A 24 -22.12 -8.01 -34.74
C LEU A 24 -20.90 -8.70 -34.12
N CYS A 25 -20.85 -8.64 -32.80
CA CYS A 25 -19.89 -9.30 -31.94
C CYS A 25 -20.63 -10.28 -31.03
N ILE A 26 -20.15 -11.53 -30.95
CA ILE A 26 -20.64 -12.50 -29.97
C ILE A 26 -19.79 -12.41 -28.70
N CYS A 27 -20.43 -12.33 -27.53
CA CYS A 27 -19.72 -12.44 -26.26
C CYS A 27 -19.32 -13.90 -26.02
N LEU A 28 -18.03 -14.17 -25.79
CA LEU A 28 -17.54 -15.54 -25.62
C LEU A 28 -17.88 -16.15 -24.25
N SER A 29 -18.34 -15.33 -23.30
CA SER A 29 -18.75 -15.80 -21.98
C SER A 29 -20.22 -16.23 -21.92
N CYS A 30 -21.10 -15.52 -22.64
CA CYS A 30 -22.55 -15.74 -22.56
C CYS A 30 -23.25 -16.01 -23.90
N ASN A 31 -22.51 -16.03 -25.01
CA ASN A 31 -22.99 -16.35 -26.36
C ASN A 31 -24.14 -15.47 -26.89
N LEU A 32 -24.27 -14.25 -26.35
CA LEU A 32 -25.20 -13.24 -26.85
C LEU A 32 -24.54 -12.34 -27.90
N LEU A 33 -25.34 -11.83 -28.84
CA LEU A 33 -24.90 -10.97 -29.94
C LEU A 33 -25.13 -9.49 -29.63
N PHE A 34 -24.13 -8.66 -29.89
CA PHE A 34 -24.19 -7.21 -29.67
C PHE A 34 -23.57 -6.46 -30.86
N CYS A 35 -24.08 -5.28 -31.20
CA CYS A 35 -23.48 -4.47 -32.26
C CYS A 35 -22.26 -3.69 -31.76
N ASP A 36 -21.28 -3.57 -32.63
CA ASP A 36 -20.07 -2.76 -32.48
C ASP A 36 -20.15 -1.60 -33.49
N HIS A 37 -20.74 -0.49 -33.03
CA HIS A 37 -20.95 0.73 -33.81
C HIS A 37 -20.37 1.94 -33.08
N ILE A 38 -19.77 2.85 -33.83
CA ILE A 38 -19.12 4.07 -33.31
C ILE A 38 -20.10 4.94 -32.50
N GLU A 39 -21.40 4.91 -32.84
CA GLU A 39 -22.43 5.73 -32.21
C GLU A 39 -23.22 4.97 -31.11
N GLU A 40 -23.30 3.64 -31.18
CA GLU A 40 -24.02 2.78 -30.22
C GLU A 40 -23.29 1.44 -30.03
N ASP A 41 -22.36 1.42 -29.07
CA ASP A 41 -21.55 0.24 -28.76
C ASP A 41 -22.21 -0.61 -27.67
N HIS A 42 -23.09 -1.52 -28.09
CA HIS A 42 -23.79 -2.44 -27.18
C HIS A 42 -22.86 -3.54 -26.65
N ILE A 43 -21.80 -3.92 -27.38
CA ILE A 43 -20.86 -4.93 -26.88
C ILE A 43 -20.02 -4.37 -25.73
N PHE A 44 -19.62 -3.10 -25.81
CA PHE A 44 -18.95 -2.41 -24.71
C PHE A 44 -19.91 -2.15 -23.55
N SER A 45 -21.14 -1.74 -23.82
CA SER A 45 -22.18 -1.56 -22.78
C SER A 45 -22.45 -2.87 -22.02
N HIS A 46 -22.51 -4.00 -22.74
CA HIS A 46 -22.59 -5.34 -22.16
C HIS A 46 -21.37 -5.68 -21.30
N PHE A 47 -20.16 -5.34 -21.75
CA PHE A 47 -18.96 -5.51 -20.93
C PHE A 47 -19.02 -4.72 -19.62
N ILE A 48 -19.42 -3.45 -19.66
CA ILE A 48 -19.54 -2.61 -18.45
C ILE A 48 -20.54 -3.21 -17.43
N SER A 49 -21.64 -3.78 -17.91
CA SER A 49 -22.68 -4.34 -17.03
C SER A 49 -22.35 -5.73 -16.49
N THR A 50 -21.67 -6.58 -17.28
CA THR A 50 -21.45 -8.00 -16.94
C THR A 50 -20.01 -8.37 -16.61
N GLN A 51 -19.05 -7.51 -16.93
CA GLN A 51 -17.61 -7.78 -16.86
C GLN A 51 -17.12 -8.93 -17.74
N HIS A 52 -17.89 -9.28 -18.78
CA HIS A 52 -17.44 -10.23 -19.80
C HIS A 52 -16.45 -9.57 -20.76
N ALA A 53 -15.16 -9.81 -20.55
CA ALA A 53 -14.06 -9.08 -21.20
C ALA A 53 -13.78 -9.47 -22.66
N TYR A 54 -14.35 -10.57 -23.17
CA TYR A 54 -14.00 -11.11 -24.49
C TYR A 54 -15.22 -11.21 -25.41
N GLY A 55 -15.08 -10.62 -26.60
CA GLY A 55 -16.03 -10.73 -27.69
C GLY A 55 -15.34 -11.12 -29.00
N MET A 56 -16.08 -11.68 -29.94
CA MET A 56 -15.59 -12.01 -31.28
C MET A 56 -16.43 -11.33 -32.34
N ASN A 57 -15.80 -10.55 -33.22
CA ASN A 57 -16.46 -9.94 -34.36
C ASN A 57 -16.78 -11.02 -35.41
N LEU A 58 -18.06 -11.17 -35.76
CA LEU A 58 -18.51 -12.24 -36.65
C LEU A 58 -18.04 -12.07 -38.10
N LYS A 59 -17.84 -10.83 -38.55
CA LYS A 59 -17.41 -10.52 -39.92
C LYS A 59 -15.91 -10.75 -40.10
N GLU A 60 -15.12 -10.25 -39.16
CA GLU A 60 -13.66 -10.35 -39.23
C GLU A 60 -13.12 -11.64 -38.62
N LYS A 61 -13.95 -12.37 -37.87
CA LYS A 61 -13.58 -13.57 -37.11
C LYS A 61 -12.37 -13.33 -36.18
N LYS A 62 -12.28 -12.11 -35.63
CA LYS A 62 -11.23 -11.69 -34.70
C LYS A 62 -11.78 -11.58 -33.29
N ILE A 63 -10.96 -11.97 -32.32
CA ILE A 63 -11.26 -11.88 -30.89
C ILE A 63 -10.74 -10.54 -30.38
N PHE A 64 -11.59 -9.84 -29.65
CA PHE A 64 -11.32 -8.56 -29.05
C PHE A 64 -11.43 -8.63 -27.53
N ASN A 65 -10.45 -8.05 -26.85
CA ASN A 65 -10.49 -7.86 -25.40
C ASN A 65 -11.00 -6.45 -25.11
N LEU A 66 -12.24 -6.37 -24.62
CA LEU A 66 -12.96 -5.13 -24.33
C LEU A 66 -12.33 -4.38 -23.14
N SER A 67 -11.69 -5.07 -22.20
CA SER A 67 -11.00 -4.45 -21.07
C SER A 67 -9.68 -3.77 -21.46
N LEU A 68 -9.05 -4.24 -22.54
CA LEU A 68 -7.73 -3.76 -23.00
C LEU A 68 -7.79 -2.93 -24.28
N ASP A 69 -8.98 -2.82 -24.88
CA ASP A 69 -9.23 -2.13 -26.14
C ASP A 69 -8.30 -2.63 -27.27
N LYS A 70 -8.09 -3.96 -27.34
CA LYS A 70 -7.13 -4.59 -28.26
C LYS A 70 -7.61 -5.95 -28.79
N TYR A 71 -7.22 -6.24 -30.03
CA TYR A 71 -7.33 -7.58 -30.59
C TYR A 71 -6.36 -8.55 -29.90
N ASP A 72 -6.85 -9.70 -29.48
CA ASP A 72 -6.04 -10.75 -28.83
C ASP A 72 -5.84 -11.93 -29.79
N ASN A 73 -4.84 -11.81 -30.65
CA ASN A 73 -4.53 -12.81 -31.68
C ASN A 73 -4.08 -14.16 -31.12
N ASP A 74 -3.63 -14.19 -29.86
CA ASP A 74 -3.11 -15.40 -29.21
C ASP A 74 -4.14 -16.04 -28.27
N PHE A 75 -5.35 -15.50 -28.17
CA PHE A 75 -6.36 -15.93 -27.19
C PHE A 75 -6.64 -17.43 -27.25
N ILE A 76 -6.73 -17.99 -28.46
CA ILE A 76 -6.99 -19.43 -28.70
C ILE A 76 -5.83 -20.29 -28.19
N GLN A 77 -4.58 -19.85 -28.41
CA GLN A 77 -3.38 -20.56 -27.94
C GLN A 77 -3.21 -20.45 -26.43
N LYS A 78 -3.45 -19.26 -25.85
CA LYS A 78 -3.31 -19.01 -24.41
C LYS A 78 -4.34 -19.75 -23.56
N ASN A 79 -5.54 -19.94 -24.07
CA ASN A 79 -6.64 -20.60 -23.34
C ASN A 79 -6.81 -22.08 -23.70
N ASN A 80 -5.87 -22.70 -24.43
CA ASN A 80 -5.93 -24.12 -24.86
C ASN A 80 -7.29 -24.53 -25.43
N CYS A 81 -7.95 -23.62 -26.17
CA CYS A 81 -9.26 -23.87 -26.75
C CYS A 81 -9.06 -24.65 -28.07
N THR A 82 -8.69 -25.93 -27.96
CA THR A 82 -8.36 -26.80 -29.10
C THR A 82 -9.56 -27.07 -30.02
N GLN A 83 -10.77 -26.71 -29.61
CA GLN A 83 -11.99 -26.94 -30.38
C GLN A 83 -12.29 -25.87 -31.45
N LEU A 84 -11.55 -24.75 -31.46
CA LEU A 84 -11.77 -23.65 -32.42
C LEU A 84 -10.83 -23.70 -33.64
N VAL A 85 -9.91 -24.65 -33.71
CA VAL A 85 -8.77 -24.55 -34.64
C VAL A 85 -9.01 -25.19 -36.02
N GLU A 86 -9.94 -26.13 -36.20
CA GLU A 86 -10.19 -26.73 -37.54
C GLU A 86 -11.65 -27.15 -37.77
N TYR A 87 -12.62 -26.37 -37.31
CA TYR A 87 -14.01 -26.55 -37.76
C TYR A 87 -14.37 -25.44 -38.76
N PRO A 88 -14.89 -25.77 -39.97
CA PRO A 88 -15.51 -24.75 -40.79
C PRO A 88 -16.60 -24.09 -39.95
N PHE A 89 -16.41 -22.81 -39.64
CA PHE A 89 -17.19 -22.06 -38.65
C PHE A 89 -18.71 -22.12 -38.87
N ASP A 90 -19.15 -22.41 -40.10
CA ASP A 90 -20.56 -22.60 -40.46
C ASP A 90 -21.15 -23.86 -39.78
N ASP A 91 -20.35 -24.93 -39.62
CA ASP A 91 -20.73 -26.15 -38.90
C ASP A 91 -20.65 -25.98 -37.37
N PHE A 92 -19.82 -25.07 -36.86
CA PHE A 92 -19.75 -24.78 -35.42
C PHE A 92 -21.02 -24.08 -34.92
N ILE A 93 -21.53 -23.13 -35.71
CA ILE A 93 -22.83 -22.49 -35.44
C ILE A 93 -23.96 -23.51 -35.62
N SER A 94 -23.90 -24.36 -36.65
CA SER A 94 -24.90 -25.42 -36.86
C SER A 94 -24.92 -26.45 -35.72
N ASN A 95 -23.76 -26.86 -35.21
CA ASN A 95 -23.65 -27.85 -34.13
C ASN A 95 -24.12 -27.29 -32.76
N MET A 96 -23.84 -26.01 -32.49
CA MET A 96 -24.38 -25.32 -31.30
C MET A 96 -25.93 -25.23 -31.33
N ILE A 97 -26.52 -25.16 -32.54
CA ILE A 97 -27.98 -25.16 -32.72
C ILE A 97 -28.57 -26.58 -32.63
N THR A 98 -27.83 -27.62 -33.04
CA THR A 98 -28.30 -29.03 -32.96
C THR A 98 -28.20 -29.63 -31.56
N ASP A 99 -27.26 -29.20 -30.73
CA ASP A 99 -27.15 -29.67 -29.33
C ASP A 99 -28.38 -29.28 -28.48
N TYR A 100 -29.15 -28.29 -28.93
CA TYR A 100 -30.45 -27.94 -28.34
C TYR A 100 -31.61 -28.84 -28.83
N ASN A 101 -31.40 -29.74 -29.79
CA ASN A 101 -32.47 -30.48 -30.47
C ASN A 101 -32.20 -31.98 -30.77
N ASP A 102 -31.17 -32.64 -30.21
CA ASP A 102 -30.92 -34.07 -30.51
C ASP A 102 -31.75 -35.05 -29.64
N PRO A 103 -32.63 -35.91 -30.22
CA PRO A 103 -33.42 -36.91 -29.48
C PRO A 103 -32.67 -38.20 -29.08
N LEU A 104 -31.36 -38.32 -29.28
CA LEU A 104 -30.61 -39.57 -29.07
C LEU A 104 -29.80 -39.61 -27.75
N ILE A 105 -30.50 -39.60 -26.61
CA ILE A 105 -29.96 -40.15 -25.34
C ILE A 105 -30.53 -41.56 -25.15
N THR A 106 -29.88 -42.56 -25.75
CA THR A 106 -30.17 -43.97 -25.45
C THR A 106 -29.37 -44.44 -24.24
N ASP A 107 -30.08 -44.79 -23.16
CA ASP A 107 -29.82 -45.58 -21.94
C ASP A 107 -28.41 -45.79 -21.32
N ASN A 108 -27.30 -45.64 -22.03
CA ASN A 108 -25.93 -45.78 -21.48
C ASN A 108 -25.11 -44.47 -21.48
N GLY A 109 -25.62 -43.39 -22.10
CA GLY A 109 -24.98 -42.07 -22.10
C GLY A 109 -25.18 -41.33 -20.78
N SER A 110 -26.36 -41.46 -20.17
CA SER A 110 -26.70 -40.87 -18.87
C SER A 110 -25.79 -41.35 -17.75
N GLU A 111 -25.46 -42.64 -17.72
CA GLU A 111 -24.60 -43.23 -16.67
C GLU A 111 -23.16 -42.69 -16.72
N ARG A 112 -22.59 -42.55 -17.94
CA ARG A 112 -21.24 -41.98 -18.13
C ARG A 112 -21.18 -40.48 -17.85
N ILE A 113 -22.24 -39.73 -18.15
CA ILE A 113 -22.35 -38.30 -17.82
C ILE A 113 -22.40 -38.14 -16.29
N VAL A 114 -23.25 -38.90 -15.61
CA VAL A 114 -23.37 -38.90 -14.14
C VAL A 114 -22.06 -39.28 -13.45
N GLU A 115 -21.28 -40.21 -14.01
CA GLU A 115 -19.99 -40.61 -13.45
C GLU A 115 -18.92 -39.52 -13.58
N LYS A 116 -18.85 -38.83 -14.73
CA LYS A 116 -17.98 -37.66 -14.90
C LYS A 116 -18.37 -36.50 -13.98
N GLU A 117 -19.66 -36.24 -13.81
CA GLU A 117 -20.17 -35.23 -12.86
C GLU A 117 -19.80 -35.57 -11.42
N LYS A 118 -19.88 -36.85 -11.02
CA LYS A 118 -19.45 -37.29 -9.69
C LYS A 118 -17.96 -37.07 -9.46
N LEU A 119 -17.11 -37.38 -10.44
CA LEU A 119 -15.66 -37.13 -10.36
C LEU A 119 -15.36 -35.62 -10.26
N MET A 120 -15.99 -34.80 -11.09
CA MET A 120 -15.84 -33.35 -11.05
C MET A 120 -16.30 -32.76 -9.71
N ASN A 121 -17.40 -33.27 -9.15
CA ASN A 121 -17.88 -32.86 -7.83
C ASN A 121 -16.90 -33.24 -6.71
N ILE A 122 -16.26 -34.40 -6.78
CA ILE A 122 -15.23 -34.80 -5.80
C ILE A 122 -14.03 -33.85 -5.85
N ASP A 123 -13.57 -33.49 -7.04
CA ASP A 123 -12.44 -32.56 -7.19
C ASP A 123 -12.81 -31.13 -6.73
N LEU A 124 -14.05 -30.69 -7.01
CA LEU A 124 -14.56 -29.43 -6.48
C LEU A 124 -14.58 -29.42 -4.94
N ILE A 125 -15.05 -30.50 -4.32
CA ILE A 125 -15.13 -30.63 -2.86
C ILE A 125 -13.72 -30.56 -2.24
N LYS A 126 -12.74 -31.27 -2.82
CA LYS A 126 -11.35 -31.21 -2.33
C LYS A 126 -10.78 -29.80 -2.40
N ASN A 127 -10.96 -29.12 -3.54
CA ASN A 127 -10.49 -27.74 -3.70
C ASN A 127 -11.14 -26.79 -2.68
N LEU A 128 -12.43 -26.96 -2.40
CA LEU A 128 -13.13 -26.18 -1.37
C LEU A 128 -12.60 -26.47 0.03
N GLU A 129 -12.26 -27.72 0.35
CA GLU A 129 -11.66 -28.10 1.63
C GLU A 129 -10.26 -27.51 1.79
N ASP A 130 -9.42 -27.55 0.75
CA ASP A 130 -8.09 -26.96 0.76
C ASP A 130 -8.15 -25.44 0.97
N LEU A 131 -9.00 -24.74 0.21
CA LEU A 131 -9.24 -23.31 0.38
C LEU A 131 -9.78 -22.97 1.77
N ARG A 132 -10.62 -23.83 2.35
CA ARG A 132 -11.15 -23.64 3.71
C ARG A 132 -10.05 -23.78 4.76
N ASN A 133 -9.16 -24.76 4.59
CA ASN A 133 -8.03 -24.98 5.49
C ASN A 133 -7.02 -23.82 5.39
N GLU A 134 -6.74 -23.35 4.18
CA GLU A 134 -5.88 -22.18 3.95
C GLU A 134 -6.47 -20.93 4.59
N ASN A 135 -7.76 -20.65 4.38
CA ASN A 135 -8.44 -19.51 5.03
C ASN A 135 -8.39 -19.58 6.56
N LYS A 136 -8.53 -20.78 7.13
CA LYS A 136 -8.43 -20.97 8.59
C LYS A 136 -7.01 -20.71 9.10
N SER A 137 -6.00 -21.17 8.36
CA SER A 137 -4.59 -20.90 8.66
C SER A 137 -4.30 -19.40 8.61
N LEU A 138 -4.69 -18.74 7.52
CA LEU A 138 -4.56 -17.29 7.33
C LEU A 138 -5.26 -16.50 8.43
N SER A 139 -6.49 -16.88 8.81
CA SER A 139 -7.23 -16.25 9.92
C SER A 139 -6.44 -16.33 11.23
N THR A 140 -5.85 -17.50 11.53
CA THR A 140 -5.05 -17.68 12.75
C THR A 140 -3.79 -16.82 12.72
N THR A 141 -3.13 -16.71 11.55
CA THR A 141 -1.97 -15.84 11.37
C THR A 141 -2.34 -14.37 11.55
N ILE A 142 -3.47 -13.92 11.00
CA ILE A 142 -3.98 -12.55 11.15
C ILE A 142 -4.24 -12.23 12.62
N ASP A 143 -4.86 -13.14 13.36
CA ASP A 143 -5.11 -12.96 14.79
C ASP A 143 -3.80 -12.82 15.58
N GLY A 144 -2.81 -13.66 15.27
CA GLY A 144 -1.48 -13.60 15.87
C GLY A 144 -0.75 -12.27 15.58
N LEU A 145 -0.75 -11.84 14.32
CA LEU A 145 -0.15 -10.57 13.91
C LEU A 145 -0.88 -9.37 14.54
N THR A 146 -2.19 -9.44 14.69
CA THR A 146 -2.99 -8.39 15.34
C THR A 146 -2.62 -8.25 16.81
N GLN A 147 -2.53 -9.36 17.54
CA GLN A 147 -2.11 -9.34 18.94
C GLN A 147 -0.68 -8.84 19.12
N GLU A 148 0.24 -9.21 18.23
CA GLU A 148 1.62 -8.75 18.28
C GLU A 148 1.72 -7.24 18.00
N LYS A 149 0.97 -6.75 16.99
CA LYS A 149 0.86 -5.31 16.71
C LYS A 149 0.36 -4.55 17.94
N GLU A 150 -0.70 -5.03 18.59
CA GLU A 150 -1.23 -4.38 19.80
C GLU A 150 -0.22 -4.34 20.96
N LYS A 151 0.59 -5.38 21.13
CA LYS A 151 1.67 -5.39 22.13
C LYS A 151 2.75 -4.37 21.78
N GLN A 152 3.17 -4.33 20.52
CA GLN A 152 4.17 -3.37 20.04
C GLN A 152 3.68 -1.93 20.16
N ASP A 153 2.41 -1.66 19.84
CA ASP A 153 1.80 -0.34 20.00
C ASP A 153 1.78 0.11 21.48
N LYS A 154 1.49 -0.81 22.42
CA LYS A 154 1.57 -0.52 23.87
C LYS A 154 3.00 -0.17 24.29
N GLN A 155 3.98 -0.97 23.90
CA GLN A 155 5.40 -0.72 24.20
C GLN A 155 5.88 0.60 23.60
N LEU A 156 5.49 0.90 22.35
CA LEU A 156 5.83 2.14 21.67
C LEU A 156 5.28 3.34 22.44
N ASN A 157 4.03 3.27 22.90
CA ASN A 157 3.40 4.33 23.67
C ASN A 157 4.08 4.55 25.03
N GLU A 158 4.46 3.48 25.73
CA GLU A 158 5.21 3.56 26.99
C GLU A 158 6.58 4.23 26.79
N ILE A 159 7.34 3.79 25.78
CA ILE A 159 8.64 4.39 25.44
C ILE A 159 8.46 5.86 25.07
N HIS A 160 7.43 6.19 24.30
CA HIS A 160 7.16 7.57 23.89
C HIS A 160 6.86 8.47 25.09
N GLN A 161 6.03 8.02 26.03
CA GLN A 161 5.73 8.75 27.27
C GLN A 161 6.99 8.95 28.12
N ASN A 162 7.81 7.91 28.28
CA ASN A 162 9.07 8.01 29.02
C ASN A 162 10.03 9.02 28.37
N LEU A 163 10.17 8.98 27.04
CA LEU A 163 11.01 9.91 26.30
C LEU A 163 10.54 11.36 26.44
N VAL A 164 9.23 11.61 26.38
CA VAL A 164 8.66 12.95 26.56
C VAL A 164 8.95 13.47 27.97
N ASN A 165 8.80 12.62 28.98
CA ASN A 165 9.08 12.96 30.37
C ASN A 165 10.57 13.27 30.60
N GLU A 166 11.48 12.40 30.11
CA GLU A 166 12.92 12.63 30.20
C GLU A 166 13.36 13.90 29.46
N ARG A 167 12.76 14.20 28.31
CA ARG A 167 13.06 15.43 27.57
C ARG A 167 12.63 16.67 28.35
N ALA A 168 11.50 16.60 29.06
CA ALA A 168 11.03 17.70 29.90
C ALA A 168 11.95 17.91 31.11
N THR A 169 12.38 16.84 31.78
CA THR A 169 13.30 16.92 32.93
C THR A 169 14.68 17.42 32.51
N ASN A 170 15.24 16.93 31.41
CA ASN A 170 16.53 17.39 30.88
C ASN A 170 16.49 18.88 30.54
N LYS A 171 15.41 19.36 29.91
CA LYS A 171 15.23 20.79 29.62
C LYS A 171 15.17 21.64 30.89
N GLN A 172 14.61 21.14 31.98
CA GLN A 172 14.62 21.84 33.27
C GLN A 172 16.01 21.83 33.92
N LEU A 173 16.73 20.72 33.84
CA LEU A 173 18.09 20.59 34.35
C LEU A 173 19.05 21.53 33.61
N GLU A 174 18.99 21.58 32.28
CA GLU A 174 19.78 22.51 31.46
C GLU A 174 19.56 23.97 31.86
N LYS A 175 18.30 24.37 32.08
CA LYS A 175 17.98 25.73 32.55
C LYS A 175 18.61 26.02 33.92
N ARG A 176 18.51 25.08 34.87
CA ARG A 176 19.11 25.23 36.20
C ARG A 176 20.65 25.28 36.12
N PHE A 177 21.24 24.44 35.28
CA PHE A 177 22.67 24.38 35.07
C PHE A 177 23.22 25.68 34.48
N ASN A 178 22.56 26.20 33.44
CA ASN A 178 22.94 27.47 32.83
C ASN A 178 22.81 28.65 33.80
N LYS A 179 21.74 28.66 34.61
CA LYS A 179 21.59 29.68 35.66
C LYS A 179 22.72 29.60 36.70
N ASN A 180 23.05 28.40 37.17
CA ASN A 180 24.16 28.21 38.11
C ASN A 180 25.50 28.67 37.51
N LEU A 181 25.76 28.38 36.23
CA LEU A 181 26.96 28.85 35.55
C LEU A 181 27.04 30.37 35.46
N GLU A 182 25.91 31.03 35.19
CA GLU A 182 25.81 32.49 35.18
C GLU A 182 26.07 33.08 36.58
N ASP A 183 25.44 32.51 37.61
CA ASP A 183 25.61 32.94 39.00
C ASP A 183 27.09 32.79 39.46
N LEU A 184 27.71 31.64 39.18
CA LEU A 184 29.15 31.39 39.43
C LEU A 184 30.06 32.34 38.64
N GLY A 185 29.70 32.66 37.40
CA GLY A 185 30.45 33.61 36.57
C GLY A 185 30.41 35.03 37.16
N ASN A 186 29.24 35.45 37.63
CA ASN A 186 29.04 36.74 38.28
C ASN A 186 29.80 36.84 39.62
N GLU A 187 29.75 35.77 40.43
CA GLU A 187 30.48 35.70 41.69
C GLU A 187 32.00 35.76 41.47
N ASN A 188 32.54 35.00 40.51
CA ASN A 188 33.96 35.06 40.16
C ASN A 188 34.38 36.47 39.70
N LYS A 189 33.55 37.13 38.88
CA LYS A 189 33.84 38.49 38.43
C LYS A 189 33.86 39.49 39.60
N TYR A 190 32.92 39.35 40.53
CA TYR A 190 32.87 40.17 41.74
C TYR A 190 34.10 39.94 42.63
N LEU A 191 34.46 38.68 42.87
CA LEU A 191 35.65 38.32 43.64
C LEU A 191 36.93 38.83 42.98
N SER A 192 37.07 38.67 41.66
CA SER A 192 38.22 39.20 40.90
C SER A 192 38.35 40.72 41.09
N THR A 193 37.25 41.46 40.91
CA THR A 193 37.26 42.93 41.08
C THR A 193 37.63 43.32 42.51
N THR A 194 37.17 42.55 43.50
CA THR A 194 37.49 42.79 44.92
C THR A 194 38.97 42.51 45.21
N ILE A 195 39.52 41.41 44.69
CA ILE A 195 40.93 41.06 44.82
C ILE A 195 41.81 42.12 44.17
N ASP A 196 41.46 42.60 42.98
CA ASP A 196 42.19 43.67 42.30
C ASP A 196 42.22 44.95 43.15
N GLY A 197 41.08 45.33 43.72
CA GLY A 197 40.97 46.48 44.63
C GLY A 197 41.84 46.34 45.88
N LEU A 198 41.76 45.19 46.57
CA LEU A 198 42.58 44.91 47.75
C LEU A 198 44.07 44.87 47.42
N THR A 199 44.44 44.37 46.24
CA THR A 199 45.84 44.34 45.78
C THR A 199 46.37 45.76 45.58
N GLN A 200 45.61 46.63 44.90
CA GLN A 200 45.98 48.03 44.74
C GLN A 200 46.10 48.78 46.07
N GLU A 201 45.21 48.49 47.02
CA GLU A 201 45.25 49.12 48.34
C GLU A 201 46.46 48.66 49.15
N LYS A 202 46.76 47.35 49.12
CA LYS A 202 47.98 46.80 49.73
C LYS A 202 49.24 47.43 49.14
N GLU A 203 49.33 47.57 47.81
CA GLU A 203 50.46 48.22 47.16
C GLU A 203 50.65 49.68 47.59
N LYS A 204 49.55 50.42 47.82
CA LYS A 204 49.61 51.79 48.36
C LYS A 204 50.13 51.80 49.80
N GLN A 205 49.63 50.89 50.64
CA GLN A 205 50.07 50.78 52.04
C GLN A 205 51.55 50.38 52.13
N ASP A 206 52.02 49.44 51.30
CA ASP A 206 53.43 49.02 51.25
C ASP A 206 54.34 50.19 50.83
N LYS A 207 53.92 51.02 49.87
CA LYS A 207 54.66 52.25 49.49
C LYS A 207 54.75 53.23 50.65
N GLN A 208 53.63 53.52 51.31
CA GLN A 208 53.61 54.41 52.48
C GLN A 208 54.48 53.89 53.62
N LEU A 209 54.43 52.58 53.89
CA LEU A 209 55.26 51.95 54.92
C LEU A 209 56.75 52.11 54.61
N ASN A 210 57.15 51.87 53.36
CA ASN A 210 58.54 52.05 52.91
C ASN A 210 59.00 53.52 53.06
N GLU A 211 58.15 54.49 52.70
CA GLU A 211 58.45 55.91 52.88
C GLU A 211 58.66 56.28 54.36
N ILE A 212 57.77 55.82 55.24
CA ILE A 212 57.88 56.04 56.69
C ILE A 212 59.16 55.39 57.25
N GLN A 213 59.47 54.16 56.84
CA GLN A 213 60.70 53.48 57.25
C GLN A 213 61.94 54.25 56.81
N GLN A 214 61.97 54.76 55.59
CA GLN A 214 63.08 55.56 55.08
C GLN A 214 63.25 56.87 55.87
N ASN A 215 62.15 57.56 56.15
CA ASN A 215 62.16 58.79 56.95
C ASN A 215 62.69 58.55 58.37
N LEU A 216 62.25 57.48 59.03
CA LEU A 216 62.75 57.09 60.37
C LEU A 216 64.26 56.78 60.37
N VAL A 217 64.78 56.13 59.32
CA VAL A 217 66.21 55.87 59.18
C VAL A 217 66.99 57.18 59.05
N ASN A 218 66.50 58.10 58.20
CA ASN A 218 67.11 59.41 58.01
C ASN A 218 67.12 60.23 59.31
N GLU A 219 65.99 60.29 60.01
CA GLU A 219 65.85 61.03 61.27
C GLU A 219 66.80 60.48 62.36
N ARG A 220 66.88 59.15 62.51
CA ARG A 220 67.84 58.50 63.41
C ARG A 220 69.30 58.81 63.05
N ALA A 221 69.64 58.86 61.76
CA ALA A 221 70.97 59.23 61.32
C ALA A 221 71.29 60.70 61.66
N THR A 222 70.31 61.59 61.50
CA THR A 222 70.44 63.02 61.81
C THR A 222 70.62 63.26 63.31
N ASN A 223 69.82 62.61 64.16
CA ASN A 223 69.95 62.73 65.62
C ASN A 223 71.32 62.25 66.13
N LYS A 224 71.86 61.15 65.57
CA LYS A 224 73.23 60.70 65.88
C LYS A 224 74.34 61.69 65.50
N GLN A 225 74.11 62.56 64.52
CA GLN A 225 75.07 63.59 64.13
C GLN A 225 75.03 64.80 65.06
N LEU A 226 73.87 65.10 65.67
CA LEU A 226 73.68 66.22 66.61
C LEU A 226 74.20 65.91 68.03
N GLU A 227 74.35 64.64 68.39
CA GLU A 227 74.89 64.20 69.68
C GLU A 227 76.43 64.15 69.76
N LYS A 228 77.15 64.51 68.69
CA LYS A 228 78.63 64.57 68.62
C LYS A 228 79.14 66.00 68.65
#